data_AF-A0A439P9P8-F1
#
_entry.id   AF-A0A439P9P8-F1
#
_cell.length_a   1.000
_cell.length_b   1.000
_cell.length_c   1.000
_cell.angle_alpha   90.00
_cell.angle_beta   90.00
_cell.angle_gamma   90.00
#
_symmetry.space_group_name_H-M   'P 1'
#
loop_
_entity.id
_entity.type
_entity.pdbx_description
1 polymer ?
#
loop_
_entity_poly.entity_id
_entity_poly.type
_entity_poly.pdbx_seq_one_letter_code
_entity_poly.pdbx_strand_id
1 'polypeptide(L)'
;MAGNAAGLEASVPSYVGGIALWAAGLVMVSAQNTFALWMRLTAFAAALLFTVSAAMILWGTPLLPTSAPLPAAGYPFLVLTFIGWIWTLLKTER
;
A
#
# COMPACT_ATOMS: atom_id res chain seq x y z
N MET A 1 -12.75 -23.03 -22.08
CA MET A 1 -12.98 -21.66 -21.57
C MET A 1 -11.87 -21.35 -20.58
N ALA A 2 -11.11 -20.28 -20.82
CA ALA A 2 -9.78 -20.04 -20.23
C ALA A 2 -9.84 -19.64 -18.74
N GLY A 3 -9.13 -20.39 -17.89
CA GLY A 3 -9.06 -20.23 -16.45
C GLY A 3 -7.96 -19.29 -15.97
N ASN A 4 -8.07 -17.99 -16.26
CA ASN A 4 -7.16 -16.97 -15.72
C ASN A 4 -7.86 -16.04 -14.71
N ALA A 5 -9.17 -15.80 -14.86
CA ALA A 5 -9.95 -14.99 -13.91
C ALA A 5 -10.18 -15.71 -12.56
N ALA A 6 -10.32 -17.04 -12.59
CA ALA A 6 -10.47 -17.84 -11.38
C ALA A 6 -9.24 -17.74 -10.45
N GLY A 7 -8.03 -17.52 -10.99
CA GLY A 7 -6.82 -17.36 -10.18
C GLY A 7 -6.72 -16.00 -9.49
N LEU A 8 -7.15 -14.93 -10.15
CA LEU A 8 -7.08 -13.57 -9.60
C LEU A 8 -8.10 -13.34 -8.50
N GLU A 9 -9.33 -13.83 -8.66
CA GLU A 9 -10.35 -13.79 -7.60
C GLU A 9 -10.03 -14.77 -6.46
N ALA A 10 -9.47 -15.94 -6.76
CA ALA A 10 -8.97 -16.85 -5.71
C ALA A 10 -7.83 -16.23 -4.88
N SER A 11 -7.15 -15.21 -5.40
CA SER A 11 -6.08 -14.49 -4.70
C SER A 11 -6.61 -13.40 -3.76
N VAL A 12 -7.92 -13.13 -3.73
CA VAL A 12 -8.49 -12.04 -2.91
C VAL A 12 -8.15 -12.18 -1.42
N PRO A 13 -8.24 -13.35 -0.78
CA PRO A 13 -7.87 -13.48 0.65
C PRO A 13 -6.40 -13.14 0.94
N SER A 14 -5.47 -13.62 0.11
CA SER A 14 -4.04 -13.32 0.26
C SER A 14 -3.75 -11.86 -0.05
N TYR A 15 -4.48 -11.28 -1.01
CA TYR A 15 -4.39 -9.87 -1.34
C TYR A 15 -4.80 -8.97 -0.18
N VAL A 16 -5.93 -9.24 0.47
CA VAL A 16 -6.39 -8.50 1.67
C VAL A 16 -5.34 -8.55 2.78
N GLY A 17 -4.80 -9.73 3.05
CA GLY A 17 -3.73 -9.89 4.03
C GLY A 17 -2.51 -9.05 3.67
N GLY A 18 -2.07 -9.11 2.40
CA GLY A 18 -0.93 -8.36 1.91
C GLY A 18 -1.11 -6.84 2.00
N ILE A 19 -2.25 -6.31 1.55
CA ILE A 19 -2.49 -4.86 1.56
C ILE A 19 -2.67 -4.33 2.99
N ALA A 20 -3.27 -5.11 3.90
CA ALA A 20 -3.36 -4.75 5.32
C ALA A 20 -1.98 -4.69 5.99
N LEU A 21 -1.11 -5.67 5.73
CA LEU A 21 0.26 -5.68 6.24
C LEU A 21 1.08 -4.51 5.70
N TRP A 22 0.93 -4.17 4.41
CA TRP A 22 1.54 -2.98 3.83
C TRP A 22 1.09 -1.69 4.52
N ALA A 23 -0.22 -1.53 4.74
CA ALA A 23 -0.74 -0.36 5.43
C ALA A 23 -0.14 -0.21 6.84
N ALA A 24 -0.10 -1.30 7.62
CA ALA A 24 0.50 -1.31 8.95
C ALA A 24 2.01 -1.02 8.92
N GLY A 25 2.74 -1.64 8.00
CA GLY A 25 4.18 -1.43 7.82
C GLY A 25 4.55 0.00 7.45
N LEU A 26 3.79 0.63 6.56
CA LEU A 26 3.99 2.02 6.15
C LEU A 26 3.88 2.98 7.33
N VAL A 27 2.87 2.78 8.19
CA VAL A 27 2.68 3.57 9.42
C VAL A 27 3.83 3.33 10.39
N MET A 28 4.17 2.07 10.68
CA MET A 28 5.22 1.72 11.65
C MET A 28 6.59 2.31 11.27
N VAL A 29 6.97 2.18 10.00
CA VAL A 29 8.26 2.66 9.49
C VAL A 29 8.26 4.19 9.39
N SER A 30 7.23 4.79 8.81
CA SER A 30 7.25 6.22 8.47
C SER A 30 6.77 7.13 9.60
N ALA A 31 6.26 6.60 10.71
CA ALA A 31 5.90 7.43 11.86
C ALA A 31 7.11 8.08 12.54
N GLN A 32 8.31 7.52 12.37
CA GLN A 32 9.53 7.97 13.04
C GLN A 32 9.94 9.38 12.61
N ASN A 33 10.45 10.19 13.54
CA ASN A 33 10.87 11.58 13.27
C ASN A 33 12.19 11.70 12.48
N THR A 34 12.85 10.57 12.20
CA THR A 34 14.02 10.48 11.32
C THR A 34 13.64 10.77 9.85
N PHE A 35 12.40 10.48 9.45
CA PHE A 35 11.93 10.76 8.09
C PHE A 35 11.38 12.18 7.98
N ALA A 36 11.69 12.85 6.86
CA ALA A 36 11.17 14.18 6.58
C ALA A 36 9.64 14.17 6.48
N LEU A 37 8.98 15.27 6.88
CA LEU A 37 7.51 15.37 6.95
C LEU A 37 6.81 14.91 5.66
N TRP A 38 7.32 15.29 4.49
CA TRP A 38 6.69 14.90 3.22
C TRP A 38 6.66 13.37 3.01
N MET A 39 7.70 12.64 3.44
CA MET A 39 7.78 11.17 3.34
C MET A 39 6.74 10.51 4.25
N ARG A 40 6.53 11.10 5.43
CA ARG A 40 5.53 10.64 6.40
C ARG A 40 4.13 10.85 5.83
N LEU A 41 3.87 12.00 5.20
CA LEU A 41 2.59 12.30 4.57
C LEU A 41 2.29 11.35 3.40
N THR A 42 3.26 11.07 2.51
CA THR A 42 3.04 10.11 1.42
C THR A 42 2.80 8.70 1.94
N ALA A 43 3.50 8.28 3.01
CA ALA A 43 3.29 6.98 3.63
C ALA A 43 1.90 6.86 4.26
N PHE A 44 1.45 7.89 4.97
CA PHE A 44 0.12 7.90 5.59
C PHE A 44 -1.00 7.96 4.55
N ALA A 45 -0.81 8.70 3.44
CA ALA A 45 -1.76 8.70 2.33
C ALA A 45 -1.89 7.28 1.73
N ALA A 46 -0.77 6.62 1.42
CA ALA A 46 -0.78 5.24 0.92
C ALA A 46 -1.44 4.27 1.92
N ALA A 47 -1.06 4.35 3.19
CA ALA A 47 -1.60 3.50 4.26
C ALA A 47 -3.12 3.66 4.40
N LEU A 48 -3.63 4.90 4.40
CA LEU A 48 -5.05 5.17 4.49
C LEU A 48 -5.82 4.54 3.31
N LEU A 49 -5.35 4.75 2.08
CA LEU A 49 -5.98 4.21 0.88
C LEU A 49 -6.00 2.67 0.91
N PHE A 50 -4.89 2.05 1.34
CA PHE A 50 -4.79 0.60 1.49
C PHE A 50 -5.67 0.04 2.62
N THR A 51 -5.79 0.75 3.75
CA THR A 51 -6.71 0.39 4.83
C THR A 51 -8.15 0.44 4.37
N VAL A 52 -8.56 1.48 3.63
CA VAL A 52 -9.91 1.58 3.07
C VAL A 52 -10.16 0.44 2.09
N SER A 53 -9.21 0.12 1.20
CA SER A 53 -9.33 -1.03 0.30
C SER A 53 -9.48 -2.36 1.05
N ALA A 54 -8.67 -2.60 2.08
CA ALA A 54 -8.78 -3.80 2.92
C ALA A 54 -10.16 -3.89 3.58
N ALA A 55 -10.66 -2.78 4.16
CA ALA A 55 -11.96 -2.73 4.79
C ALA A 55 -13.10 -3.02 3.80
N MET A 56 -13.04 -2.47 2.59
CA MET A 56 -14.03 -2.74 1.54
C MET A 56 -14.06 -4.23 1.16
N ILE A 57 -12.90 -4.86 1.04
CA ILE A 57 -12.85 -6.29 0.72
C ILE A 57 -13.39 -7.15 1.86
N LEU A 58 -13.06 -6.82 3.10
CA LEU A 58 -13.64 -7.47 4.28
C LEU A 58 -15.16 -7.25 4.39
N TRP A 59 -15.68 -6.14 3.85
CA TRP A 59 -17.12 -5.88 3.74
C TRP A 59 -17.79 -6.52 2.50
N GLY A 60 -17.06 -7.36 1.76
CA GLY A 60 -17.60 -8.13 0.64
C GLY A 60 -17.46 -7.46 -0.73
N THR A 61 -16.70 -6.37 -0.86
CA THR A 61 -16.39 -5.77 -2.17
C THR A 61 -15.16 -6.45 -2.78
N PRO A 62 -15.26 -7.21 -3.89
CA PRO A 62 -14.12 -7.93 -4.45
C PRO A 62 -13.17 -6.99 -5.21
N LEU A 63 -12.36 -6.21 -4.48
CA LEU A 63 -11.34 -5.35 -5.07
C LEU A 63 -10.12 -6.17 -5.47
N LEU A 64 -9.67 -5.93 -6.70
CA LEU A 64 -8.42 -6.46 -7.24
C LEU A 64 -7.31 -5.41 -7.07
N PRO A 65 -6.02 -5.80 -7.15
CA PRO A 65 -4.91 -4.85 -7.11
C PRO A 65 -5.00 -3.74 -8.16
N THR A 66 -5.64 -4.00 -9.30
CA THR A 66 -5.79 -3.04 -10.40
C THR A 66 -7.13 -2.29 -10.37
N SER A 67 -7.97 -2.51 -9.35
CA SER A 67 -9.25 -1.82 -9.23
C SER A 67 -9.06 -0.31 -9.09
N ALA A 68 -9.94 0.45 -9.75
CA ALA A 68 -9.96 1.89 -9.74
C ALA A 68 -11.28 2.41 -9.13
N PRO A 69 -11.24 3.50 -8.33
CA PRO A 69 -10.05 4.28 -7.99
C PRO A 69 -9.17 3.64 -6.89
N LEU A 70 -9.76 2.77 -6.07
CA LEU A 70 -9.08 2.06 -4.99
C LEU A 70 -8.92 0.59 -5.38
N PRO A 71 -7.74 -0.02 -5.18
CA PRO A 71 -6.55 0.49 -4.47
C PRO A 71 -5.55 1.26 -5.36
N ALA A 72 -5.79 1.35 -6.67
CA ALA A 72 -4.81 1.86 -7.64
C ALA A 72 -4.22 3.24 -7.29
N ALA A 73 -5.04 4.13 -6.72
CA ALA A 73 -4.60 5.47 -6.30
C ALA A 73 -3.53 5.46 -5.18
N GLY A 74 -3.39 4.37 -4.42
CA GLY A 74 -2.39 4.26 -3.34
C GLY A 74 -0.97 4.03 -3.84
N TYR A 75 -0.79 3.40 -5.00
CA TYR A 75 0.54 3.03 -5.49
C TYR A 75 1.48 4.20 -5.80
N PRO A 76 1.03 5.32 -6.39
CA PRO A 76 1.89 6.49 -6.56
C PRO A 76 2.46 7.01 -5.23
N PHE A 77 1.64 7.04 -4.17
CA PHE A 77 2.10 7.46 -2.84
C PHE A 77 3.08 6.46 -2.22
N LEU A 78 2.87 5.16 -2.45
CA LEU A 78 3.80 4.11 -2.06
C LEU A 78 5.17 4.31 -2.73
N VAL A 79 5.18 4.56 -4.04
CA VAL A 79 6.41 4.79 -4.82
C VAL A 79 7.15 6.04 -4.31
N LEU A 80 6.45 7.15 -4.08
CA LEU A 80 7.04 8.36 -3.50
C LEU A 80 7.64 8.09 -2.11
N THR A 81 6.97 7.27 -1.31
CA THR A 81 7.46 6.86 0.01
C THR A 81 8.77 6.08 -0.10
N PHE A 82 8.87 5.11 -1.02
CA PHE A 82 10.11 4.37 -1.27
C PHE A 82 11.25 5.27 -1.74
N ILE A 83 10.98 6.21 -2.64
CA ILE A 83 11.98 7.21 -3.05
C ILE A 83 12.49 7.98 -1.83
N GLY A 84 11.59 8.40 -0.94
CA GLY A 84 11.95 9.11 0.30
C GLY A 84 12.80 8.27 1.26
N TRP A 85 12.43 7.00 1.46
CA TRP A 85 13.21 6.09 2.29
C TRP A 85 14.63 5.87 1.74
N ILE A 86 14.75 5.54 0.45
CA ILE A 86 16.04 5.32 -0.22
C ILE A 86 16.91 6.56 -0.10
N TRP A 87 16.34 7.74 -0.39
CA TRP A 87 17.06 9.01 -0.29
C TRP A 87 17.58 9.29 1.13
N THR A 88 16.79 8.95 2.15
CA THR A 88 17.19 9.09 3.56
C THR A 88 18.38 8.18 3.88
N LEU A 89 18.33 6.92 3.47
CA LEU A 89 19.42 5.97 3.68
C LEU A 89 20.71 6.42 2.97
N LEU A 90 20.62 6.85 1.71
CA LEU A 90 21.78 7.34 0.94
C LEU A 90 22.43 8.60 1.53
N LYS A 91 21.68 9.42 2.28
CA LYS A 91 22.22 10.58 2.98
C LYS A 91 22.92 10.23 4.29
N THR A 92 22.47 9.20 4.99
CA THR A 92 23.06 8.76 6.27
C THR A 92 24.39 8.02 6.06
N GLU A 93 24.55 7.31 4.95
CA GLU A 93 25.78 6.57 4.60
C GLU A 93 26.95 7.46 4.12
N ARG A 94 26.74 8.78 4.00
CA ARG A 94 27.77 9.75 3.58
C ARG A 94 28.25 10.59 4.76
#